data_AF-A0A5C4J6L7-F1
#
_entry.id   AF-A0A5C4J6L7-F1
#
_cell.length_a   1.000
_cell.length_b   1.000
_cell.length_c   1.000
_cell.angle_alpha   90.00
_cell.angle_beta   90.00
_cell.angle_gamma   90.00
#
_symmetry.space_group_name_H-M   'P 1'
#
loop_
_entity.id
_entity.type
_entity.pdbx_description
1 polymer ?
#
loop_
_entity_poly.entity_id
_entity_poly.type
_entity_poly.pdbx_seq_one_letter_code
_entity_poly.pdbx_strand_id
1 'polypeptide(L)' 'MAVEVQVAIKSVGVAVRSDGLLGEWVATLHDPAAGVDSTLMYPTPETLRAALVQEAERAERKRAWVR' A
#
# COMPACT_ATOMS: atom_id res chain seq x y z
N MET A 1 -17.04 -5.01 16.15
CA MET A 1 -17.21 -3.89 15.21
C MET A 1 -16.07 -3.96 14.21
N ALA A 2 -16.34 -4.23 12.94
CA ALA A 2 -15.33 -4.12 11.89
C ALA A 2 -15.33 -2.66 11.43
N VAL A 3 -14.20 -1.98 11.60
CA VAL A 3 -14.03 -0.60 11.13
C VAL A 3 -13.56 -0.70 9.68
N GLU A 4 -14.27 -0.05 8.76
CA GLU A 4 -13.86 -0.01 7.36
C GLU A 4 -12.62 0.90 7.23
N VAL A 5 -11.48 0.30 6.91
CA VAL A 5 -10.21 1.01 6.75
C VAL A 5 -10.15 1.60 5.34
N GLN A 6 -10.50 2.88 5.19
CA GLN A 6 -10.24 3.62 3.95
C GLN A 6 -8.77 4.09 3.92
N VAL A 7 -7.90 3.27 3.34
CA VAL A 7 -6.65 3.74 2.73
C VAL A 7 -6.85 3.80 1.23
N ALA A 8 -6.63 4.97 0.62
CA ALA A 8 -6.76 5.11 -0.82
C ALA A 8 -5.49 4.58 -1.50
N ILE A 9 -5.65 3.51 -2.30
CA ILE A 9 -4.61 3.14 -3.28
C ILE A 9 -4.67 4.18 -4.39
N LYS A 10 -3.62 5.00 -4.48
CA LYS A 10 -3.53 6.07 -5.50
C LYS A 10 -3.14 5.50 -6.86
N SER A 11 -2.28 4.50 -6.87
CA SER A 11 -1.85 3.80 -8.09
C SER A 11 -1.39 2.38 -7.77
N VAL A 12 -1.57 1.48 -8.73
CA VAL A 12 -0.99 0.14 -8.73
C VAL A 12 -0.52 -0.18 -10.15
N GLY A 13 0.64 -0.82 -10.27
CA GLY A 13 1.21 -1.19 -11.57
C GLY A 13 2.35 -2.18 -11.43
N VAL A 14 2.87 -2.64 -12.56
CA VAL A 14 4.07 -3.47 -12.63
C VAL A 14 5.15 -2.67 -13.34
N ALA A 15 6.36 -2.68 -12.79
CA ALA A 15 7.52 -2.04 -13.40
C ALA A 15 7.91 -2.80 -14.67
N VAL A 16 8.39 -2.08 -15.68
CA VAL A 16 9.01 -2.69 -16.86
C VAL A 16 10.52 -2.51 -16.72
N ARG A 17 11.24 -3.62 -16.76
CA ARG A 17 12.70 -3.64 -16.67
C ARG A 17 13.31 -3.23 -18.00
N SER A 18 14.60 -2.87 -17.98
CA SER A 18 15.35 -2.49 -19.18
C SER A 18 15.49 -3.60 -20.22
N ASP A 19 15.29 -4.86 -19.81
CA ASP A 19 15.25 -6.04 -20.67
C ASP A 19 13.86 -6.27 -21.32
N GLY A 20 12.89 -5.38 -21.07
CA GLY A 20 11.52 -5.48 -21.59
C GLY A 20 10.64 -6.47 -20.85
N LEU A 21 11.15 -7.15 -19.81
CA LEU A 21 10.37 -8.04 -18.98
C LEU A 21 9.64 -7.28 -17.86
N LEU A 22 8.58 -7.90 -17.35
CA LEU A 22 7.89 -7.41 -16.16
C LEU A 22 8.80 -7.57 -14.93
N GLY A 23 8.94 -6.49 -14.17
CA GLY A 23 9.67 -6.42 -12.91
C GLY A 23 8.72 -6.46 -11.71
N GLU A 24 9.05 -5.70 -10.68
CA GLU A 24 8.29 -5.65 -9.43
C GLU A 24 6.93 -4.99 -9.59
N TRP A 25 5.98 -5.45 -8.80
CA TRP A 25 4.70 -4.81 -8.57
C TRP A 25 4.87 -3.63 -7.63
N VAL A 26 4.36 -2.47 -8.03
CA VAL A 26 4.40 -1.23 -7.26
C VAL A 26 3.00 -0.76 -6.92
N ALA A 27 2.83 -0.25 -5.71
CA ALA A 27 1.62 0.49 -5.32
C ALA A 27 1.98 1.72 -4.49
N THR A 28 1.24 2.80 -4.72
CA THR A 28 1.33 4.01 -3.89
C THR A 28 0.08 4.10 -3.01
N LEU A 29 0.30 4.10 -1.71
CA LEU A 29 -0.73 4.31 -0.69
C LEU A 29 -0.73 5.76 -0.26
N HIS A 30 -1.91 6.36 -0.20
CA HIS A 30 -2.08 7.71 0.32
C HIS A 30 -3.21 7.74 1.35
N ASP A 31 -2.85 8.03 2.59
CA ASP A 31 -3.79 8.32 3.68
C ASP A 31 -3.39 9.63 4.37
N PRO A 32 -4.00 10.76 3.94
CA PRO A 32 -3.73 12.07 4.54
C PRO A 32 -4.07 12.12 6.04
N ALA A 33 -5.11 11.39 6.48
CA ALA A 33 -5.59 11.43 7.86
C ALA A 33 -4.63 10.73 8.83
N ALA A 34 -3.90 9.71 8.35
CA ALA A 34 -2.82 9.07 9.10
C ALA A 34 -1.43 9.65 8.78
N GLY A 35 -1.33 10.60 7.83
CA GLY A 35 -0.05 11.10 7.31
C GLY A 35 0.80 9.97 6.71
N VAL A 36 0.16 9.03 5.99
CA VAL A 36 0.84 7.94 5.29
C VAL A 36 0.91 8.29 3.80
N ASP A 37 2.12 8.34 3.28
CA ASP A 37 2.41 8.35 1.85
C ASP A 37 3.55 7.35 1.63
N SER A 38 3.22 6.18 1.09
CA SER A 38 4.14 5.05 1.01
C SER A 38 4.10 4.40 -0.35
N THR A 39 5.28 4.21 -0.94
CA THR A 39 5.46 3.47 -2.20
C THR A 39 6.01 2.09 -1.86
N LEU A 40 5.22 1.05 -2.14
CA LEU A 40 5.57 -0.35 -1.89
C LEU A 40 5.97 -1.02 -3.21
N MET A 41 7.08 -1.75 -3.23
CA MET A 41 7.54 -2.54 -4.37
C MET A 41 7.78 -3.99 -3.94
N TYR A 42 7.17 -4.95 -4.64
CA TYR A 42 7.27 -6.37 -4.32
C TYR A 42 7.34 -7.23 -5.58
N PRO A 43 8.05 -8.37 -5.55
CA PRO A 43 8.25 -9.20 -6.74
C PRO A 43 6.97 -9.88 -7.24
N THR A 44 5.94 -10.02 -6.41
CA THR A 44 4.68 -10.68 -6.79
C THR A 44 3.44 -9.90 -6.32
N PRO A 45 2.27 -10.09 -6.97
CA PRO A 45 1.02 -9.48 -6.54
C PRO A 45 0.61 -9.88 -5.11
N GLU A 46 0.86 -11.12 -4.71
CA GLU A 46 0.45 -11.65 -3.40
C GLU A 46 1.25 -11.00 -2.27
N THR A 47 2.56 -10.84 -2.49
CA THR A 47 3.45 -10.18 -1.53
C THR A 47 3.14 -8.69 -1.44
N LEU A 48 2.84 -8.04 -2.57
CA LEU A 48 2.33 -6.66 -2.57
C LEU A 48 1.02 -6.55 -1.78
N ARG A 49 0.06 -7.45 -2.03
CA ARG A 49 -1.24 -7.44 -1.33
C ARG A 49 -1.08 -7.61 0.18
N ALA A 50 -0.22 -8.54 0.62
CA ALA A 50 0.03 -8.75 2.05
C ALA A 50 0.64 -7.50 2.70
N ALA A 51 1.54 -6.79 2.01
CA ALA A 51 2.11 -5.54 2.50
C ALA A 51 1.09 -4.40 2.54
N LEU A 52 0.22 -4.30 1.53
CA LEU A 52 -0.87 -3.31 1.50
C LEU A 52 -1.82 -3.48 2.70
N VAL A 53 -2.15 -4.73 3.06
CA VAL A 53 -2.99 -5.03 4.24
C VAL A 53 -2.30 -4.59 5.54
N GLN A 54 -1.03 -4.94 5.72
CA GLN A 54 -0.29 -4.53 6.92
C GLN A 54 -0.19 -3.02 7.07
N GLU A 55 -0.04 -2.30 5.96
CA GLU A 55 0.06 -0.85 5.98
C GLU A 55 -1.30 -0.19 6.28
N ALA A 56 -2.39 -0.77 5.79
CA ALA A 56 -3.74 -0.36 6.17
C ALA A 56 -3.99 -0.52 7.68
N GLU A 57 -3.60 -1.66 8.27
CA GLU A 57 -3.69 -1.85 9.72
C GLU A 57 -2.82 -0.87 10.51
N ARG A 58 -1.63 -0.53 9.99
CA ARG A 58 -0.73 0.44 10.63
C ARG A 58 -1.35 1.84 10.63
N ALA A 59 -1.95 2.24 9.51
CA ALA A 59 -2.67 3.50 9.38
C ALA A 59 -3.86 3.57 10.34
N GLU A 60 -4.61 2.47 10.51
CA GLU A 60 -5.70 2.37 11.48
C GLU A 60 -5.21 2.58 12.92
N ARG A 61 -4.15 1.87 13.32
CA ARG A 61 -3.56 2.04 14.66
C ARG A 61 -3.11 3.47 14.91
N LYS A 62 -2.54 4.13 13.89
CA LYS A 62 -2.11 5.53 13.98
C LYS A 62 -3.30 6.49 14.13
N ARG A 63 -4.38 6.28 13.36
CA ARG A 63 -5.63 7.04 13.51
C ARG A 63 -6.25 6.87 14.90
N ALA A 64 -6.21 5.66 15.45
CA ALA A 64 -6.75 5.36 16.78
C ALA A 64 -5.97 6.03 17.92
N TRP A 65 -4.66 6.26 17.75
CA TRP A 65 -3.82 6.94 18.75
C TRP A 65 -3.95 8.48 18.71
N VAL A 66 -4.27 9.04 17.53
CA VAL A 66 -4.44 10.48 17.34
C VAL A 66 -5.85 10.97 17.71
N ARG A 67 -6.81 10.06 17.88
CA ARG A 67 -8.20 10.37 18.26
C ARG A 67 -8.37 10.59 19.76
#